data_AF-A0A8T0DHW0-F1
#
_entry.id   AF-A0A8T0DHW0-F1
#
_cell.length_a   1.000
_cell.length_b   1.000
_cell.length_c   1.000
_cell.angle_alpha   90.00
_cell.angle_beta   90.00
_cell.angle_gamma   90.00
#
_symmetry.space_group_name_H-M   'P 1'
#
loop_
_entity.id
_entity.type
_entity.pdbx_description
1 polymer ?
#
loop_
_entity_poly.entity_id
_entity_poly.type
_entity_poly.pdbx_seq_one_letter_code
_entity_poly.pdbx_strand_id
1 'polypeptide(L)'
;MLLLDPVLWSTSLPHRTQIIYVPDSCLIVGCLDLVPGYRVFEACIGSWSLTYFLAQAVWPTGHVHTSKYHTGRVERARVEFQKHSLTSTVSVTHRDVCSEGFPQHGEQDNPEGVNAVSLDSHGRQYLSLLWLVT
;
A
#
# COMPACT_ATOMS: atom_id res chain seq x y z
N MET A 1 14.78 -7.69 -11.05
CA MET A 1 15.75 -7.32 -10.00
C MET A 1 15.11 -6.26 -9.13
N LEU A 2 14.43 -6.64 -8.04
CA LEU A 2 14.10 -5.68 -6.99
C LEU A 2 15.39 -5.40 -6.22
N LEU A 3 16.13 -4.37 -6.65
CA LEU A 3 17.36 -3.91 -5.97
C LEU A 3 17.04 -3.09 -4.70
N LEU A 4 15.80 -3.14 -4.24
CA LEU A 4 15.25 -2.31 -3.18
C LEU A 4 14.73 -3.23 -2.08
N ASP A 5 15.44 -3.26 -0.97
CA ASP A 5 15.08 -4.04 0.21
C ASP A 5 14.13 -3.21 1.11
N PRO A 6 12.88 -3.68 1.36
CA PRO A 6 11.93 -2.97 2.22
C PRO A 6 12.45 -2.73 3.64
N VAL A 7 13.28 -3.63 4.16
CA VAL A 7 13.90 -3.49 5.50
C VAL A 7 14.86 -2.30 5.50
N LEU A 8 15.77 -2.23 4.52
CA LEU A 8 16.66 -1.09 4.36
C LEU A 8 15.89 0.22 4.14
N TRP A 9 14.83 0.21 3.32
CA TRP A 9 14.00 1.39 3.12
C TRP A 9 13.34 1.86 4.43
N SER A 10 12.74 0.94 5.19
CA SER A 10 12.07 1.25 6.46
C SER A 10 13.00 1.96 7.46
N THR A 11 14.29 1.60 7.46
CA THR A 11 15.29 2.23 8.35
C THR A 11 15.86 3.55 7.84
N SER A 12 15.83 3.80 6.54
CA SER A 12 16.51 4.95 5.89
C SER A 12 15.57 5.98 5.30
N LEU A 13 14.26 5.70 5.25
CA LEU A 13 13.29 6.59 4.67
C LEU A 13 13.21 7.92 5.45
N PRO A 14 12.96 9.04 4.75
CA PRO A 14 12.68 10.30 5.43
C PRO A 14 11.32 10.21 6.12
N HIS A 15 11.32 10.28 7.45
CA HIS A 15 10.10 10.26 8.25
C HIS A 15 9.23 11.49 7.97
N ARG A 16 8.06 11.24 7.39
CA ARG A 16 7.03 12.27 7.10
C ARG A 16 5.75 12.04 7.89
N THR A 17 5.60 10.83 8.42
CA THR A 17 4.52 10.35 9.27
C THR A 17 5.09 9.32 10.24
N GLN A 18 4.28 8.92 11.22
CA GLN A 18 4.44 7.62 11.84
C GLN A 18 4.45 6.54 10.75
N ILE A 19 5.29 5.52 10.93
CA ILE A 19 5.39 4.38 10.02
C ILE A 19 5.09 3.08 10.75
N ILE A 20 4.69 2.10 9.95
CA ILE A 20 4.67 0.70 10.35
C ILE A 20 6.09 0.15 10.15
N TYR A 21 6.65 -0.37 11.24
CA TYR A 21 8.01 -0.93 11.25
C TYR A 21 8.01 -2.37 10.75
N VAL A 22 9.21 -2.90 10.55
CA VAL A 22 9.44 -4.23 9.97
C VAL A 22 8.62 -5.34 10.63
N PRO A 23 8.61 -5.51 11.98
CA PRO A 23 7.90 -6.62 12.60
C PRO A 23 6.40 -6.60 12.30
N ASP A 24 5.78 -5.44 12.41
CA ASP A 24 4.35 -5.26 12.17
C ASP A 24 4.03 -5.39 10.67
N SER A 25 4.91 -4.92 9.80
CA SER A 25 4.74 -5.08 8.34
C SER A 25 4.78 -6.56 7.94
N CYS A 26 5.70 -7.34 8.50
CA CYS A 26 5.76 -8.78 8.30
C CYS A 26 4.50 -9.48 8.84
N LEU A 27 4.01 -9.06 10.00
CA LEU A 27 2.77 -9.59 10.58
C LEU A 27 1.57 -9.30 9.68
N ILE A 28 1.43 -8.05 9.19
CA ILE A 28 0.34 -7.67 8.27
C ILE A 28 0.39 -8.49 6.98
N VAL A 29 1.56 -8.59 6.34
CA VAL A 29 1.73 -9.39 5.12
C VAL A 29 1.34 -10.86 5.36
N GLY A 30 1.79 -11.43 6.47
CA GLY A 30 1.47 -12.81 6.85
C GLY A 30 -0.01 -13.01 7.17
N CYS A 31 -0.63 -12.12 7.94
CA CYS A 31 -2.05 -12.23 8.29
C CYS A 31 -2.99 -11.97 7.11
N LEU A 32 -2.54 -11.25 6.08
CA LEU A 32 -3.27 -11.08 4.82
C LEU A 32 -3.06 -12.25 3.84
N ASP A 33 -2.28 -13.27 4.23
CA ASP A 33 -1.94 -14.43 3.40
C ASP A 33 -1.46 -14.04 1.98
N LEU A 34 -0.68 -12.96 1.90
CA LEU A 34 -0.26 -12.42 0.61
C LEU A 34 0.74 -13.36 -0.08
N VAL A 35 0.45 -13.66 -1.34
CA VAL A 35 1.32 -14.43 -2.23
C VAL A 35 1.53 -13.69 -3.55
N PRO A 36 2.58 -14.04 -4.32
CA PRO A 36 2.81 -13.49 -5.64
C PRO A 36 1.57 -13.58 -6.54
N GLY A 37 1.22 -12.48 -7.20
CA GLY A 37 0.03 -12.38 -8.04
C GLY A 37 -1.18 -11.71 -7.38
N TYR A 38 -1.17 -11.56 -6.05
CA TYR A 38 -2.30 -10.95 -5.35
C TYR A 38 -2.40 -9.45 -5.61
N ARG A 39 -3.63 -8.94 -5.52
CA ARG A 39 -3.94 -7.52 -5.60
C ARG A 39 -4.38 -7.01 -4.24
N VAL A 40 -3.84 -5.88 -3.82
CA VAL A 40 -4.05 -5.35 -2.46
C VAL A 40 -4.43 -3.88 -2.53
N PHE A 41 -5.45 -3.49 -1.77
CA PHE A 41 -5.68 -2.09 -1.46
C PHE A 41 -4.96 -1.67 -0.18
N GLU A 42 -4.29 -0.53 -0.21
CA GLU A 42 -3.71 0.13 0.95
C GLU A 42 -4.31 1.53 1.11
N ALA A 43 -4.82 1.86 2.30
CA ALA A 43 -5.26 3.22 2.62
C ALA A 43 -5.11 3.53 4.12
N CYS A 44 -4.41 4.56 4.58
CA CYS A 44 -3.73 5.60 3.84
C CYS A 44 -2.24 5.30 3.74
N ILE A 45 -1.67 5.75 2.64
CA ILE A 45 -0.25 5.63 2.47
C ILE A 45 0.53 6.69 3.26
N GLY A 46 1.40 6.20 4.15
CA GLY A 46 2.19 7.01 5.08
C GLY A 46 3.48 7.51 4.44
N SER A 47 4.62 7.10 5.00
CA SER A 47 5.93 7.26 4.38
C SER A 47 6.30 6.08 3.47
N TRP A 48 5.28 5.36 2.97
CA TRP A 48 5.39 4.26 2.01
C TRP A 48 6.24 3.09 2.53
N SER A 49 6.35 2.90 3.86
CA SER A 49 7.08 1.78 4.49
C SER A 49 6.37 0.46 4.20
N LEU A 50 5.11 0.34 4.65
CA LEU A 50 4.28 -0.86 4.46
C LEU A 50 4.12 -1.21 2.97
N THR A 51 3.94 -0.22 2.11
CA THR A 51 3.76 -0.41 0.67
C THR A 51 4.90 -1.20 0.03
N TYR A 52 6.13 -1.07 0.51
CA TYR A 52 7.27 -1.80 -0.04
C TYR A 52 7.22 -3.27 0.35
N PHE A 53 6.78 -3.57 1.58
CA PHE A 53 6.54 -4.95 2.03
C PHE A 53 5.39 -5.59 1.24
N LEU A 54 4.29 -4.85 1.03
CA LEU A 54 3.17 -5.32 0.20
C LEU A 54 3.61 -5.57 -1.24
N ALA A 55 4.34 -4.64 -1.84
CA ALA A 55 4.84 -4.76 -3.20
C ALA A 55 5.77 -5.96 -3.35
N GLN A 56 6.66 -6.20 -2.38
CA GLN A 56 7.54 -7.37 -2.38
C GLN A 56 6.76 -8.68 -2.27
N ALA A 57 5.71 -8.71 -1.45
CA ALA A 57 4.91 -9.92 -1.24
C ALA A 57 4.12 -10.34 -2.48
N VAL A 58 3.62 -9.37 -3.26
CA VAL A 58 2.76 -9.64 -4.43
C VAL A 58 3.51 -9.71 -5.76
N TRP A 59 4.76 -9.25 -5.81
CA TRP A 59 5.62 -9.34 -7.00
C TRP A 59 5.85 -10.81 -7.40
N PRO A 60 5.97 -11.18 -8.71
CA PRO A 60 6.08 -10.32 -9.90
C PRO A 60 4.78 -9.93 -10.59
N THR A 61 3.69 -10.67 -10.35
CA THR A 61 2.47 -10.56 -11.15
C THR A 61 1.32 -9.85 -10.43
N GLY A 62 1.48 -9.56 -9.15
CA GLY A 62 0.48 -8.86 -8.35
C GLY A 62 0.62 -7.34 -8.40
N HIS A 63 -0.27 -6.66 -7.70
CA HIS A 63 -0.35 -5.19 -7.73
C HIS A 63 -0.83 -4.60 -6.40
N VAL A 64 -0.23 -3.48 -5.99
CA VAL A 64 -0.64 -2.72 -4.81
C VAL A 64 -1.28 -1.41 -5.27
N HIS A 65 -2.54 -1.24 -4.94
CA HIS A 65 -3.29 -0.02 -5.17
C HIS A 65 -3.34 0.78 -3.89
N THR A 66 -2.80 1.99 -3.91
CA THR A 66 -2.71 2.83 -2.73
C THR A 66 -3.52 4.11 -2.86
N SER A 67 -4.16 4.51 -1.78
CA SER A 67 -4.92 5.77 -1.73
C SER A 67 -4.34 6.76 -0.71
N LYS A 68 -4.36 8.04 -1.07
CA LYS A 68 -4.02 9.15 -0.16
C LYS A 68 -4.95 10.34 -0.37
N TYR A 69 -5.44 10.90 0.73
CA TYR A 69 -6.21 12.15 0.74
C TYR A 69 -5.38 13.40 0.44
N HIS A 70 -4.09 13.43 0.78
CA HIS A 70 -3.28 14.64 0.59
C HIS A 70 -2.61 14.61 -0.78
N THR A 71 -3.13 15.40 -1.73
CA THR A 71 -2.57 15.60 -3.09
C THR A 71 -1.05 15.69 -3.09
N GLY A 72 -0.47 16.70 -2.42
CA GLY A 72 1.00 16.91 -2.42
C GLY A 72 1.85 15.69 -1.99
N ARG A 73 1.29 14.74 -1.25
CA ARG A 73 1.97 13.48 -0.90
C ARG A 73 1.81 12.41 -1.98
N VAL A 74 0.69 12.37 -2.69
CA VAL A 74 0.48 11.56 -3.89
C VAL A 74 1.53 11.89 -4.94
N GLU A 75 1.70 13.17 -5.28
CA GLU A 75 2.68 13.54 -6.32
C GLU A 75 4.10 13.14 -5.92
N ARG A 76 4.48 13.37 -4.67
CA ARG A 76 5.81 12.98 -4.18
C ARG A 76 6.03 11.47 -4.24
N ALA A 77 5.00 10.69 -3.95
CA ALA A 77 5.07 9.25 -4.03
C ALA A 77 5.25 8.73 -5.45
N ARG A 78 4.53 9.33 -6.40
CA ARG A 78 4.67 8.99 -7.82
C ARG A 78 6.13 9.16 -8.26
N VAL A 79 6.76 10.26 -7.84
CA VAL A 79 8.18 10.51 -8.10
C VAL A 79 9.08 9.46 -7.43
N GLU A 80 8.85 9.13 -6.16
CA GLU A 80 9.66 8.14 -5.43
C GLU A 80 9.50 6.72 -6.02
N PHE A 81 8.28 6.32 -6.34
CA PHE A 81 7.99 5.03 -6.97
C PHE A 81 8.56 4.92 -8.38
N GLN A 82 8.50 5.99 -9.16
CA GLN A 82 9.14 6.03 -10.47
C GLN A 82 10.66 5.89 -10.32
N LYS A 83 11.27 6.62 -9.39
CA LYS A 83 12.71 6.55 -9.11
C LYS A 83 13.16 5.14 -8.70
N HIS A 84 12.31 4.42 -7.98
CA HIS A 84 12.60 3.09 -7.45
C HIS A 84 12.08 1.94 -8.32
N SER A 85 11.58 2.25 -9.53
CA SER A 85 11.05 1.26 -10.47
C SER A 85 9.92 0.40 -9.91
N LEU A 86 9.08 0.98 -9.03
CA LEU A 86 7.92 0.30 -8.43
C LEU A 86 6.62 0.58 -9.18
N THR A 87 6.62 1.45 -10.20
CA THR A 87 5.41 1.86 -10.94
C THR A 87 4.71 0.71 -11.66
N SER A 88 5.41 -0.40 -11.94
CA SER A 88 4.81 -1.60 -12.53
C SER A 88 3.99 -2.43 -11.55
N THR A 89 4.23 -2.27 -10.24
CA THR A 89 3.63 -3.09 -9.17
C THR A 89 2.81 -2.25 -8.20
N VAL A 90 3.01 -0.93 -8.17
CA VAL A 90 2.34 -0.02 -7.25
C VAL A 90 1.72 1.13 -8.00
N SER A 91 0.45 1.42 -7.72
CA SER A 91 -0.26 2.59 -8.24
C SER A 91 -0.80 3.43 -7.09
N VAL A 92 -0.67 4.75 -7.19
CA VAL A 92 -1.13 5.69 -6.17
C VAL A 92 -2.20 6.63 -6.72
N THR A 93 -3.34 6.66 -6.02
CA THR A 93 -4.51 7.45 -6.35
C THR A 93 -4.79 8.47 -5.24
N HIS A 94 -5.16 9.67 -5.66
CA HIS A 94 -5.66 10.68 -4.74
C HIS A 94 -7.13 10.38 -4.44
N ARG A 95 -7.45 9.97 -3.22
CA ARG A 95 -8.80 9.55 -2.81
C ARG A 95 -8.96 9.67 -1.29
N ASP A 96 -10.10 10.17 -0.83
CA ASP A 96 -10.49 10.12 0.57
C ASP A 96 -11.30 8.84 0.86
N VAL A 97 -10.61 7.78 1.26
CA VAL A 97 -11.26 6.47 1.53
C VAL A 97 -12.30 6.55 2.64
N CYS A 98 -12.21 7.52 3.57
CA CYS A 98 -13.18 7.67 4.65
C CYS A 98 -14.52 8.21 4.18
N SER A 99 -14.55 9.05 3.14
CA SER A 99 -15.77 9.65 2.61
C SER A 99 -16.24 8.99 1.31
N GLU A 100 -15.30 8.55 0.47
CA GLU A 100 -15.55 7.97 -0.85
C GLU A 100 -15.53 6.43 -0.85
N GLY A 101 -14.95 5.81 0.18
CA GLY A 101 -14.73 4.36 0.22
C GLY A 101 -13.66 3.88 -0.76
N PHE A 102 -13.50 2.56 -0.85
CA PHE A 102 -12.62 1.92 -1.84
C PHE A 102 -13.29 1.86 -3.22
N PRO A 103 -12.51 1.85 -4.32
CA PRO A 103 -13.06 1.70 -5.65
C PRO A 103 -13.77 0.34 -5.82
N GLN A 104 -14.95 0.33 -6.40
CA GLN A 104 -15.73 -0.90 -6.62
C GLN A 104 -15.14 -1.75 -7.74
N HIS A 105 -15.44 -3.06 -7.71
CA HIS A 105 -15.01 -3.98 -8.76
C HIS A 105 -15.51 -3.52 -10.14
N GLY A 106 -14.60 -3.39 -11.11
CA GLY A 106 -14.88 -2.89 -12.45
C GLY A 106 -14.64 -1.40 -12.64
N GLU A 107 -14.35 -0.64 -11.57
CA GLU A 107 -13.88 0.75 -11.70
C GLU A 107 -12.46 0.82 -12.27
N GLN A 108 -12.07 1.98 -12.80
CA GLN A 108 -10.74 2.20 -13.38
C GLN A 108 -9.60 1.87 -12.40
N ASP A 109 -9.77 2.17 -11.11
CA ASP A 109 -8.77 1.89 -10.06
C ASP A 109 -8.88 0.48 -9.46
N ASN A 110 -9.89 -0.31 -9.86
CA ASN A 110 -10.17 -1.67 -9.39
C ASN A 110 -10.80 -2.57 -10.47
N PRO A 111 -10.18 -2.71 -11.66
CA PRO A 111 -10.83 -3.37 -12.78
C PRO A 111 -11.11 -4.84 -12.52
N GLU A 112 -10.26 -5.51 -11.73
CA GLU A 112 -10.30 -6.95 -11.53
C GLU A 112 -10.54 -7.36 -10.07
N GLY A 113 -10.83 -6.40 -9.17
CA GLY A 113 -10.95 -6.68 -7.74
C GLY A 113 -9.60 -6.75 -7.02
N VAL A 114 -9.66 -6.87 -5.69
CA VAL A 114 -8.51 -7.12 -4.82
C VAL A 114 -8.73 -8.35 -3.95
N ASN A 115 -7.64 -9.00 -3.57
CA ASN A 115 -7.63 -10.15 -2.66
C ASN A 115 -7.54 -9.72 -1.18
N ALA A 116 -7.01 -8.53 -0.91
CA ALA A 116 -6.79 -8.05 0.44
C ALA A 116 -6.88 -6.53 0.55
N VAL A 117 -7.18 -6.05 1.75
CA VAL A 117 -7.24 -4.63 2.08
C VAL A 117 -6.49 -4.37 3.37
N SER A 118 -5.59 -3.38 3.34
CA SER A 118 -4.89 -2.84 4.50
C SER A 118 -5.34 -1.41 4.78
N LEU A 119 -5.72 -1.14 6.03
CA LEU A 119 -6.24 0.14 6.49
C LEU A 119 -5.38 0.74 7.62
N ASP A 120 -4.71 1.86 7.34
CA ASP A 120 -3.93 2.68 8.27
C ASP A 120 -4.34 4.17 8.15
N SER A 121 -5.34 4.60 8.93
CA SER A 121 -5.80 5.99 8.96
C SER A 121 -5.90 6.53 10.39
N HIS A 122 -5.33 7.70 10.65
CA HIS A 122 -5.46 8.39 11.93
C HIS A 122 -6.68 9.33 11.91
N GLY A 123 -7.62 9.17 12.86
CA GLY A 123 -8.59 10.22 13.17
C GLY A 123 -10.07 9.83 13.27
N ARG A 124 -10.45 8.59 12.95
CA ARG A 124 -11.76 8.02 13.33
C ARG A 124 -11.54 6.58 13.78
N GLN A 125 -12.21 6.19 14.85
CA GLN A 125 -11.98 4.99 15.65
C GLN A 125 -12.08 3.68 14.84
N TYR A 126 -11.02 3.29 14.15
CA TYR A 126 -10.86 1.92 13.66
C TYR A 126 -9.38 1.56 13.76
N LEU A 127 -9.06 0.81 14.81
CA LEU A 127 -7.88 -0.06 14.86
C LEU A 127 -7.76 -0.76 13.51
N SER A 128 -6.53 -0.84 12.98
CA SER A 128 -6.11 -1.64 11.82
C SER A 128 -7.01 -2.86 11.61
N LEU A 129 -8.06 -2.70 10.80
CA LEU A 129 -9.08 -3.71 10.56
C LEU A 129 -8.62 -4.54 9.37
N LEU A 130 -8.11 -5.72 9.69
CA LEU A 130 -7.76 -6.76 8.73
C LEU A 130 -9.06 -7.43 8.25
N TRP A 131 -9.51 -7.14 7.04
CA TRP A 131 -10.62 -7.89 6.41
C TRP A 131 -10.06 -8.72 5.26
N LEU A 132 -10.05 -10.04 5.46
CA LEU A 132 -9.91 -11.03 4.39
C LEU A 132 -11.18 -10.96 3.52
N VAL A 133 -11.04 -10.53 2.28
CA VAL A 133 -12.09 -10.76 1.26
C VAL A 133 -11.68 -12.04 0.53
N THR A 134 -12.26 -13.17 0.96
CA THR A 134 -12.23 -14.42 0.21
C THR A 134 -13.17 -14.37 -0.98
#